data_AF-A0A7V8YXI0-F1
#
_entry.id   AF-A0A7V8YXI0-F1
#
_cell.length_a   1.000
_cell.length_b   1.000
_cell.length_c   1.000
_cell.angle_alpha   90.00
_cell.angle_beta   90.00
_cell.angle_gamma   90.00
#
_symmetry.space_group_name_H-M   'P 1'
#
loop_
_entity.id
_entity.type
_entity.pdbx_description
1 polymer ?
#
loop_
_entity_poly.entity_id
_entity_poly.type
_entity_poly.pdbx_seq_one_letter_code
_entity_poly.pdbx_strand_id
1 'polypeptide(L)'
;MEKTVDATFDGEVFRPNEPVDLASNTKVKVIIEEKKLKLVEVPKKGKAEPYAFFKYLRTLKLDGPIDFSTNLDDYLYHGKPMNDDE
;
A
#
# COMPACT_ATOMS: atom_id res chain seq x y z
N MET A 1 -33.51 -4.94 13.68
CA MET A 1 -33.06 -4.79 12.29
C MET A 1 -31.60 -5.15 12.25
N GLU A 2 -31.22 -6.09 11.39
CA GLU A 2 -29.83 -6.51 11.20
C GLU A 2 -29.40 -6.00 9.83
N LYS A 3 -28.37 -5.14 9.80
CA LYS A 3 -27.81 -4.61 8.57
C LYS A 3 -26.30 -4.82 8.62
N THR A 4 -25.78 -5.56 7.66
CA THR A 4 -24.34 -5.69 7.48
C THR A 4 -23.83 -4.45 6.77
N VAL A 5 -22.79 -3.84 7.33
CA VAL A 5 -22.13 -2.66 6.76
C VAL A 5 -20.69 -3.06 6.47
N ASP A 6 -20.29 -2.96 5.21
CA ASP A 6 -18.90 -3.13 4.83
C ASP A 6 -18.10 -1.90 5.30
N ALA A 7 -16.99 -2.14 5.99
CA ALA A 7 -16.12 -1.11 6.54
C ALA A 7 -14.65 -1.46 6.29
N THR A 8 -13.83 -0.44 6.08
CA THR A 8 -12.40 -0.57 5.88
C THR A 8 -11.66 -0.09 7.12
N PHE A 9 -10.69 -0.87 7.60
CA PHE A 9 -9.80 -0.45 8.68
C PHE A 9 -8.66 0.39 8.11
N ASP A 10 -8.56 1.66 8.51
CA ASP A 10 -7.52 2.58 8.01
C ASP A 10 -6.20 2.52 8.81
N GLY A 11 -6.14 1.67 9.84
CA GLY A 11 -5.02 1.55 10.76
C GLY A 11 -5.31 2.09 12.16
N GLU A 12 -6.37 2.88 12.32
CA GLU A 12 -6.81 3.44 13.61
C GLU A 12 -8.29 3.15 13.88
N VAL A 13 -9.15 3.34 12.87
CA VAL A 13 -10.61 3.22 12.98
C VAL A 13 -11.23 2.43 11.83
N PHE A 14 -12.38 1.82 12.08
CA PHE A 14 -13.21 1.22 11.03
C PHE A 14 -14.08 2.31 10.40
N ARG A 15 -13.88 2.56 9.10
CA ARG A 15 -14.69 3.50 8.32
C ARG A 15 -15.71 2.73 7.49
N PRO A 16 -17.02 2.96 7.70
CA PRO A 16 -18.05 2.45 6.82
C PRO A 16 -17.80 2.92 5.38
N ASN A 17 -17.97 2.04 4.41
CA ASN A 17 -17.91 2.41 3.00
C ASN A 17 -19.16 3.18 2.54
N GLU A 18 -20.25 3.03 3.30
CA GLU A 18 -21.53 3.71 3.06
C GLU A 18 -21.98 4.46 4.32
N PRO A 19 -22.72 5.57 4.18
CA PRO A 19 -23.33 6.27 5.31
C PRO A 19 -24.22 5.33 6.12
N VAL A 20 -24.08 5.42 7.44
CA VAL A 20 -24.86 4.62 8.38
C VAL A 20 -25.89 5.52 9.04
N ASP A 21 -27.16 5.23 8.80
CA ASP A 21 -28.27 5.97 9.39
C ASP A 21 -28.59 5.42 10.79
N LEU A 22 -27.73 5.77 11.76
CA LEU A 22 -27.92 5.42 13.17
C LEU A 22 -27.94 6.69 14.02
N ALA A 23 -28.85 6.73 14.98
CA ALA A 23 -28.91 7.80 15.96
C ALA A 23 -27.65 7.81 16.84
N SER A 24 -27.28 9.00 17.33
CA SER A 24 -26.19 9.13 18.29
C SER A 24 -26.40 8.25 19.52
N ASN A 25 -25.31 7.70 20.08
CA ASN A 25 -25.30 6.78 21.23
C ASN A 25 -26.00 5.43 21.00
N THR A 26 -26.23 5.04 19.75
CA THR A 26 -26.72 3.69 19.45
C THR A 26 -25.62 2.65 19.75
N LYS A 27 -25.91 1.70 20.64
CA LYS A 27 -25.00 0.59 20.97
C LYS A 27 -25.10 -0.47 19.88
N VAL A 28 -23.96 -0.81 19.26
CA VAL A 28 -23.86 -1.84 18.22
C VAL A 28 -22.85 -2.90 18.61
N LYS A 29 -23.03 -4.12 18.10
CA LYS A 29 -22.03 -5.20 18.18
C LYS A 29 -21.31 -5.25 16.83
N VAL A 30 -19.98 -5.19 16.85
CA VAL A 30 -19.16 -5.32 15.63
C VAL A 30 -18.71 -6.77 15.51
N ILE A 31 -18.97 -7.38 14.35
CA ILE A 31 -18.45 -8.70 13.98
C ILE A 31 -17.42 -8.45 12.88
N ILE A 32 -16.18 -8.87 13.10
CA ILE A 32 -15.08 -8.68 12.14
C ILE A 32 -14.94 -9.97 11.33
N GLU A 33 -15.32 -9.91 10.07
CA GLU A 33 -15.06 -10.95 9.09
C GLU A 33 -13.95 -10.49 8.15
N GLU A 34 -12.76 -11.04 8.30
CA GLU A 34 -11.66 -10.79 7.38
C GLU A 34 -11.98 -11.43 6.01
N LYS A 35 -12.58 -10.65 5.09
CA LYS A 35 -12.64 -11.03 3.67
C LYS A 35 -11.21 -11.13 3.18
N LYS A 36 -10.69 -12.36 2.99
CA LYS A 36 -9.41 -12.63 2.31
C LYS A 36 -9.51 -12.18 0.85
N LEU A 37 -9.47 -10.88 0.61
CA LEU A 37 -9.11 -10.36 -0.70
C LEU A 37 -7.67 -10.82 -0.94
N LYS A 38 -7.40 -11.38 -2.13
CA LYS A 38 -6.07 -11.74 -2.61
C LYS A 38 -5.22 -10.48 -2.86
N LEU A 39 -5.14 -9.59 -1.88
CA LEU A 39 -4.26 -8.44 -1.92
C LEU A 39 -3.07 -8.78 -1.04
N VAL A 40 -1.93 -8.80 -1.71
CA VAL A 40 -0.56 -8.96 -1.20
C VAL A 40 -0.49 -8.51 0.25
N GLU A 41 -0.14 -9.43 1.13
CA GLU A 41 -0.04 -9.24 2.58
C GLU A 41 0.75 -7.98 2.91
N VAL A 42 0.04 -6.88 3.23
CA VAL A 42 0.66 -5.72 3.86
C VAL A 42 0.92 -6.12 5.31
N PRO A 43 2.18 -6.15 5.78
CA PRO A 43 2.49 -6.64 7.11
C PRO A 43 1.83 -5.74 8.17
N LYS A 44 1.16 -6.37 9.14
CA LYS A 44 0.55 -5.69 10.30
C LYS A 44 1.60 -4.82 11.01
N LYS A 45 1.30 -3.53 11.21
CA LYS A 45 2.06 -2.60 12.05
C LYS A 45 2.32 -3.26 13.42
N GLY A 46 3.57 -3.59 13.71
CA GLY A 46 4.00 -4.16 15.00
C GLY A 46 4.74 -5.51 14.91
N LYS A 47 4.68 -6.22 13.77
CA LYS A 47 5.50 -7.43 13.53
C LYS A 47 6.07 -7.49 12.11
N ALA A 48 6.29 -6.35 11.48
CA ALA A 48 7.09 -6.32 10.28
C ALA A 48 8.54 -6.56 10.72
N GLU A 49 9.07 -7.77 10.51
CA GLU A 49 10.49 -7.87 10.14
C GLU A 49 10.73 -6.77 9.11
N PRO A 50 11.79 -5.96 9.24
CA PRO A 50 12.00 -4.81 8.35
C PRO A 50 11.84 -5.34 6.94
N TYR A 51 10.77 -4.90 6.26
CA TYR A 51 10.41 -5.38 4.94
C TYR A 51 11.53 -4.85 4.05
N ALA A 52 12.59 -5.65 3.95
CA ALA A 52 13.88 -5.18 3.49
C ALA A 52 13.64 -4.73 2.05
N PHE A 53 13.80 -3.45 1.79
CA PHE A 53 13.57 -2.83 0.49
C PHE A 53 14.17 -3.68 -0.65
N PHE A 54 15.36 -4.25 -0.42
CA PHE A 54 16.02 -5.19 -1.33
C PHE A 54 15.27 -6.51 -1.58
N LYS A 55 14.56 -7.06 -0.59
CA LYS A 55 13.72 -8.26 -0.76
C LYS A 55 12.52 -7.95 -1.64
N TYR A 56 11.89 -6.78 -1.47
CA TYR A 56 10.81 -6.32 -2.34
C TYR A 56 11.32 -6.05 -3.77
N LEU A 57 12.43 -5.32 -3.93
CA LEU A 57 13.05 -5.05 -5.23
C LEU A 57 13.34 -6.34 -6.03
N ARG A 58 13.80 -7.41 -5.37
CA ARG A 58 14.04 -8.71 -6.04
C ARG A 58 12.76 -9.36 -6.59
N THR A 59 11.60 -9.10 -5.99
CA THR A 59 10.32 -9.64 -6.49
C THR A 59 9.82 -8.95 -7.75
N LEU A 60 10.25 -7.70 -7.98
CA LEU A 60 9.82 -6.91 -9.14
C LEU A 60 10.39 -7.42 -10.46
N LYS A 61 11.38 -8.35 -10.43
CA LYS A 61 12.03 -8.93 -11.62
C LYS A 61 12.33 -7.85 -12.66
N LEU A 62 12.95 -6.76 -12.21
CA LEU A 62 13.26 -5.62 -13.07
C LEU A 62 14.30 -6.08 -14.09
N ASP A 63 13.91 -6.10 -15.35
CA ASP A 63 14.84 -6.27 -16.47
C ASP A 63 15.50 -4.92 -16.76
N GLY A 64 16.81 -4.98 -17.03
CA GLY A 64 17.60 -3.79 -17.34
C GLY A 64 18.82 -4.14 -18.19
N PRO A 65 19.32 -3.21 -19.00
CA PRO A 65 20.59 -3.35 -19.70
C PRO A 65 21.76 -3.60 -18.74
N ILE A 66 22.79 -4.33 -19.18
CA ILE A 66 23.95 -4.68 -18.32
C ILE A 66 24.76 -3.45 -17.89
N ASP A 67 24.68 -2.37 -18.66
CA ASP A 67 25.36 -1.08 -18.46
C ASP A 67 24.52 -0.06 -17.68
N PHE A 68 23.36 -0.46 -17.14
CA PHE A 68 22.43 0.45 -16.46
C PHE A 68 23.07 1.21 -15.28
N SER A 69 23.98 0.58 -14.53
CA SER A 69 24.71 1.23 -13.44
C SER A 69 25.78 2.22 -13.93
N THR A 70 26.30 2.02 -15.14
CA THR A 70 27.40 2.81 -15.70
C THR A 70 26.86 4.02 -16.46
N ASN A 71 25.74 3.86 -17.17
CA ASN A 71 25.13 4.89 -18.01
C ASN A 71 23.83 5.43 -17.37
N LEU A 72 23.82 5.57 -16.05
CA LEU A 72 22.62 5.94 -15.28
C LEU A 72 21.99 7.24 -15.79
N ASP A 73 22.80 8.26 -16.06
CA ASP A 73 22.35 9.56 -16.55
C ASP A 73 21.70 9.47 -17.93
N ASP A 74 22.23 8.63 -18.82
CA ASP A 74 21.64 8.41 -20.14
C ASP A 74 20.25 7.78 -20.03
N TYR A 75 20.06 6.87 -19.07
CA TYR A 75 18.75 6.24 -18.84
C TYR A 75 17.76 7.15 -18.10
N LEU A 76 18.23 7.96 -17.14
CA LEU A 76 17.39 8.88 -16.38
C LEU A 76 16.97 10.10 -17.20
N TYR A 77 17.88 10.63 -18.02
CA TYR A 77 17.69 11.88 -18.75
C TYR A 77 17.57 11.69 -20.26
N HIS A 78 17.50 10.44 -20.74
CA HIS A 78 17.42 10.09 -22.16
C HIS A 78 18.57 10.70 -22.98
N GLY A 79 19.79 10.66 -22.44
CA GLY A 79 20.99 11.22 -23.07
C GLY A 79 21.02 12.76 -23.14
N LYS A 80 20.15 13.45 -22.37
CA LYS A 80 20.28 14.89 -22.17
C LYS A 80 21.26 15.12 -21.01
N PRO A 81 22.35 15.87 -21.23
CA PRO A 81 23.20 16.26 -20.11
C PRO A 81 22.34 17.01 -19.09
N MET A 82 22.55 16.72 -17.82
CA MET A 82 22.02 17.53 -16.74
C MET A 82 22.67 18.90 -16.91
N ASN A 83 21.92 19.87 -17.44
CA ASN A 83 22.40 21.24 -17.46
C ASN A 83 22.45 21.70 -16.00
N ASP A 84 23.67 21.80 -15.47
CA ASP A 84 23.96 22.58 -14.26
C ASP A 84 23.77 24.07 -14.61
N ASP A 85 22.53 24.49 -14.87
CA ASP A 85 22.16 25.90 -14.92
C ASP A 85 21.92 26.35 -13.46
N GLU A 86 23.00 26.73 -12.77
CA GLU A 86 23.01 27.49 -11.50
C GLU A 86 23.23 28.98 -11.77
#